data_AF-A0A8T0VWB4-F1
#
_entry.id   AF-A0A8T0VWB4-F1
#
_cell.length_a   1.000
_cell.length_b   1.000
_cell.length_c   1.000
_cell.angle_alpha   90.00
_cell.angle_beta   90.00
_cell.angle_gamma   90.00
#
_symmetry.space_group_name_H-M   'P 1'
#
loop_
_entity.id
_entity.type
_entity.pdbx_description
1 polymer ?
#
loop_
_entity_poly.entity_id
_entity_poly.type
_entity_poly.pdbx_seq_one_letter_code
_entity_poly.pdbx_strand_id
1 'polypeptide(L)'
;MFDFFSAQEFTESTNLDECISYLCDYMVENGPFEGLLGFSQGATLSALLIGYQSQGKVLSDHPPIKFMVSISGSKFRDPSICNIAYKDPIKVKSVHFIGEKDWLKTPSEELASAFVDPIIIRHPQGHTVPRLDDASVKQLSEWSSNTLEDLKNEDGNVPEALDSDEGTDVELAENNMVEQVAA
;
A
#
# COMPACT_ATOMS: atom_id res chain seq x y z
N MET A 1 -4.53 -0.98 -24.51
CA MET A 1 -5.72 -0.82 -23.65
C MET A 1 -5.76 -2.07 -22.78
N PHE A 2 -5.24 -1.98 -21.56
CA PHE A 2 -5.27 -3.12 -20.63
C PHE A 2 -6.65 -3.15 -20.00
N ASP A 3 -7.40 -4.20 -20.30
CA ASP A 3 -8.75 -4.42 -19.81
C ASP A 3 -8.66 -5.11 -18.45
N PHE A 4 -9.03 -4.39 -17.40
CA PHE A 4 -9.07 -4.92 -16.03
C PHE A 4 -10.41 -5.66 -15.89
N PHE A 5 -10.37 -6.98 -16.11
CA PHE A 5 -11.44 -7.95 -15.90
C PHE A 5 -12.73 -7.78 -16.74
N SER A 6 -12.97 -8.77 -17.60
CA SER A 6 -14.29 -9.05 -18.19
C SER A 6 -15.30 -9.31 -17.06
N ALA A 7 -16.41 -8.57 -17.06
CA ALA A 7 -17.51 -8.64 -16.11
C ALA A 7 -18.36 -9.92 -16.22
N GLN A 8 -17.73 -11.09 -16.18
CA GLN A 8 -18.42 -12.37 -16.01
C GLN A 8 -17.76 -13.16 -14.88
N GLU A 9 -18.58 -13.43 -13.87
CA GLU A 9 -18.40 -14.45 -12.83
C GLU A 9 -17.37 -14.10 -11.73
N PHE A 10 -17.92 -13.80 -10.56
CA PHE A 10 -17.25 -13.30 -9.34
C PHE A 10 -16.38 -14.33 -8.61
N THR A 11 -15.78 -15.32 -9.29
CA THR A 11 -15.33 -16.53 -8.57
C THR A 11 -13.95 -17.11 -8.90
N GLU A 12 -13.20 -16.65 -9.90
CA GLU A 12 -11.85 -17.20 -10.13
C GLU A 12 -10.84 -16.09 -10.42
N SER A 13 -9.99 -15.80 -9.43
CA SER A 13 -8.85 -14.88 -9.55
C SER A 13 -7.70 -15.58 -10.26
N THR A 14 -7.89 -15.94 -11.54
CA THR A 14 -6.97 -16.84 -12.24
C THR A 14 -5.55 -16.30 -12.43
N ASN A 15 -5.29 -15.00 -12.21
CA ASN A 15 -3.97 -14.38 -12.35
C ASN A 15 -3.64 -13.33 -11.27
N LEU A 16 -4.12 -13.49 -10.02
CA LEU A 16 -3.86 -12.48 -8.98
C LEU A 16 -2.36 -12.31 -8.70
N ASP A 17 -1.60 -13.40 -8.62
CA ASP A 17 -0.17 -13.36 -8.33
C ASP A 17 0.62 -12.65 -9.45
N GLU A 18 0.25 -12.87 -10.72
CA GLU A 18 0.84 -12.15 -11.86
C GLU A 18 0.51 -10.66 -11.81
N CYS A 19 -0.73 -10.30 -11.44
CA CYS A 19 -1.15 -8.92 -11.30
C CYS A 19 -0.40 -8.20 -10.17
N ILE A 20 -0.24 -8.86 -9.01
CA ILE A 20 0.54 -8.33 -7.88
C ILE A 20 2.00 -8.15 -8.30
N SER A 21 2.60 -9.15 -8.94
CA SER A 21 4.00 -9.10 -9.39
C SER A 21 4.22 -7.94 -10.35
N TYR A 22 3.39 -7.82 -11.38
CA TYR A 22 3.44 -6.71 -12.34
C TYR A 22 3.33 -5.34 -11.68
N LEU A 23 2.41 -5.17 -10.73
CA LEU A 23 2.24 -3.90 -10.03
C LEU A 23 3.43 -3.60 -9.11
N CYS A 24 4.00 -4.62 -8.45
CA CYS A 24 5.19 -4.44 -7.63
C CYS A 24 6.38 -3.97 -8.47
N ASP A 25 6.64 -4.65 -9.60
CA ASP A 25 7.72 -4.29 -10.53
C ASP A 25 7.51 -2.86 -11.05
N TYR A 26 6.30 -2.54 -11.50
CA TYR A 26 5.97 -1.21 -11.99
C TYR A 26 6.18 -0.12 -10.93
N MET A 27 5.75 -0.39 -9.69
CA MET A 27 5.88 0.57 -8.58
C MET A 27 7.34 0.82 -8.21
N VAL A 28 8.18 -0.22 -8.21
CA VAL A 28 9.62 -0.08 -7.97
C VAL A 28 10.30 0.67 -9.12
N GLU A 29 9.97 0.35 -10.38
CA GLU A 29 10.59 0.95 -11.57
C GLU A 29 10.21 2.42 -11.79
N ASN A 30 8.97 2.80 -11.45
CA ASN A 30 8.41 4.11 -11.79
C ASN A 30 8.14 4.99 -10.55
N GLY A 31 8.47 4.49 -9.36
CA GLY A 31 8.26 5.16 -8.09
C GLY A 31 9.39 6.12 -7.68
N PRO A 32 9.43 6.52 -6.40
CA PRO A 32 8.55 6.07 -5.32
C PRO A 32 7.14 6.65 -5.43
N PHE A 33 6.13 5.81 -5.19
CA PHE A 33 4.72 6.21 -5.09
C PHE A 33 4.34 6.43 -3.62
N GLU A 34 4.01 7.66 -3.26
CA GLU A 34 3.63 8.00 -1.88
C GLU A 34 2.23 7.47 -1.49
N GLY A 35 1.37 7.17 -2.47
CA GLY A 35 0.00 6.76 -2.21
C GLY A 35 -0.67 6.06 -3.38
N LEU A 36 -1.76 5.37 -3.07
CA LEU A 36 -2.56 4.62 -4.03
C LEU A 36 -3.98 5.17 -4.12
N LEU A 37 -4.54 5.21 -5.33
CA LEU A 37 -5.94 5.51 -5.57
C LEU A 37 -6.56 4.38 -6.37
N GLY A 38 -7.68 3.85 -5.89
CA GLY A 38 -8.38 2.77 -6.56
C GLY A 38 -9.89 2.98 -6.61
N PHE A 39 -10.51 2.45 -7.67
CA PHE A 39 -11.95 2.29 -7.79
C PHE A 39 -12.31 0.81 -7.89
N SER A 40 -13.34 0.37 -7.17
CA SER A 40 -13.84 -1.01 -7.19
C SER A 40 -12.72 -2.00 -6.93
N GLN A 41 -12.43 -2.91 -7.86
CA GLN A 41 -11.33 -3.87 -7.75
C GLN A 41 -9.95 -3.20 -7.61
N GLY A 42 -9.74 -2.01 -8.19
CA GLY A 42 -8.50 -1.26 -8.00
C GLY A 42 -8.32 -0.79 -6.56
N ALA A 43 -9.41 -0.45 -5.85
CA ALA A 43 -9.36 -0.12 -4.42
C ALA A 43 -9.08 -1.38 -3.58
N THR A 44 -9.74 -2.49 -3.91
CA THR A 44 -9.51 -3.79 -3.28
C THR A 44 -8.05 -4.23 -3.41
N LEU A 45 -7.46 -4.10 -4.60
CA LEU A 45 -6.06 -4.43 -4.86
C LEU A 45 -5.08 -3.47 -4.19
N SER A 46 -5.39 -2.17 -4.17
CA SER A 46 -4.57 -1.19 -3.45
C SER A 46 -4.50 -1.50 -1.95
N ALA A 47 -5.62 -1.85 -1.33
CA ALA A 47 -5.65 -2.25 0.07
C ALA A 47 -4.90 -3.56 0.33
N LEU A 48 -4.96 -4.51 -0.62
CA LEU A 48 -4.17 -5.75 -0.56
C LEU A 48 -2.68 -5.46 -0.58
N LEU A 49 -2.20 -4.64 -1.52
CA LEU A 49 -0.78 -4.28 -1.64
C LEU A 49 -0.27 -3.60 -0.37
N ILE A 50 -1.04 -2.65 0.17
CA ILE A 50 -0.72 -1.97 1.43
C ILE A 50 -0.65 -2.98 2.59
N GLY A 51 -1.67 -3.84 2.70
CA GLY A 51 -1.73 -4.88 3.72
C GLY A 51 -0.53 -5.82 3.65
N TYR A 52 -0.21 -6.33 2.46
CA TYR A 52 0.94 -7.20 2.24
C TYR A 52 2.28 -6.51 2.49
N GLN A 53 2.44 -5.23 2.08
CA GLN A 53 3.64 -4.46 2.37
C GLN A 53 3.83 -4.29 3.89
N SER A 54 2.76 -4.00 4.64
CA SER A 54 2.82 -3.86 6.10
C SER A 54 3.25 -5.14 6.82
N GLN A 55 3.06 -6.30 6.17
CA GLN A 55 3.45 -7.62 6.65
C GLN A 55 4.77 -8.12 6.03
N GLY A 56 5.47 -7.28 5.26
CA GLY A 56 6.74 -7.61 4.61
C GLY A 56 6.62 -8.69 3.51
N LYS A 57 5.48 -8.78 2.84
CA LYS A 57 5.21 -9.80 1.81
C LYS A 57 5.51 -9.36 0.39
N VAL A 58 5.34 -8.07 0.10
CA VAL A 58 5.55 -7.46 -1.22
C VAL A 58 6.18 -6.08 -1.05
N LEU A 59 6.65 -5.48 -2.15
CA LEU A 59 7.17 -4.11 -2.16
C LEU A 59 8.33 -3.89 -1.15
N SER A 60 9.24 -4.87 -1.02
CA SER A 60 10.42 -4.77 -0.14
C SER A 60 11.40 -3.67 -0.57
N ASP A 61 11.49 -3.43 -1.88
CA ASP A 61 12.38 -2.43 -2.48
C ASP A 61 11.66 -1.10 -2.80
N HIS A 62 10.44 -0.93 -2.27
CA HIS A 62 9.67 0.31 -2.38
C HIS A 62 9.38 0.86 -0.98
N PRO A 63 9.54 2.18 -0.74
CA PRO A 63 9.19 2.79 0.55
C PRO A 63 7.74 2.49 0.99
N PRO A 64 7.42 2.52 2.30
CA PRO A 64 6.06 2.32 2.76
C PRO A 64 5.07 3.26 2.08
N ILE A 65 3.94 2.73 1.58
CA ILE A 65 2.85 3.54 1.07
C ILE A 65 2.26 4.37 2.23
N LYS A 66 2.08 5.67 2.02
CA LYS A 66 1.75 6.62 3.08
C LYS A 66 0.28 7.00 3.12
N PHE A 67 -0.42 6.96 1.97
CA PHE A 67 -1.88 7.16 1.94
C PHE A 67 -2.63 6.32 0.90
N MET A 68 -3.94 6.17 1.10
CA MET A 68 -4.86 5.50 0.19
C MET A 68 -6.14 6.30 -0.05
N VAL A 69 -6.57 6.37 -1.30
CA VAL A 69 -7.90 6.84 -1.70
C VAL A 69 -8.70 5.64 -2.24
N SER A 70 -9.71 5.21 -1.49
CA SER A 70 -10.57 4.07 -1.82
C SER A 70 -11.91 4.56 -2.35
N ILE A 71 -12.34 4.10 -3.52
CA ILE A 71 -13.68 4.37 -4.05
C ILE A 71 -14.38 3.04 -4.30
N SER A 72 -15.45 2.74 -3.55
CA SER A 72 -16.21 1.48 -3.68
C SER A 72 -15.35 0.21 -3.57
N GLY A 73 -14.29 0.22 -2.75
CA GLY A 73 -13.43 -0.95 -2.53
C GLY A 73 -14.05 -1.99 -1.59
N SER A 74 -13.49 -3.20 -1.56
CA SER A 74 -13.83 -4.23 -0.58
C SER A 74 -12.58 -4.95 -0.08
N LYS A 75 -12.70 -5.71 1.00
CA LYS A 75 -11.70 -6.74 1.31
C LYS A 75 -11.74 -7.84 0.24
N PHE A 76 -10.63 -8.54 0.06
CA PHE A 76 -10.69 -9.89 -0.52
C PHE A 76 -11.55 -10.79 0.38
N ARG A 77 -12.08 -11.88 -0.17
CA ARG A 77 -12.88 -12.86 0.60
C ARG A 77 -12.11 -14.14 0.92
N ASP A 78 -11.01 -14.38 0.21
CA ASP A 78 -10.16 -15.54 0.44
C ASP A 78 -9.48 -15.43 1.82
N PRO A 79 -9.70 -16.38 2.75
CA PRO A 79 -9.07 -16.36 4.06
C PRO A 79 -7.54 -16.36 4.01
N SER A 80 -6.92 -17.02 3.02
CA SER A 80 -5.46 -17.06 2.87
C SER A 80 -4.88 -15.67 2.60
N ILE A 81 -5.64 -14.82 1.90
CA ILE A 81 -5.30 -13.42 1.66
C ILE A 81 -5.64 -12.56 2.88
N CYS A 82 -6.86 -12.68 3.40
CA CYS A 82 -7.37 -11.82 4.47
C CYS A 82 -6.57 -11.94 5.76
N ASN A 83 -6.21 -13.17 6.14
CA ASN A 83 -5.45 -13.45 7.36
C ASN A 83 -4.01 -12.89 7.31
N ILE A 84 -3.56 -12.46 6.14
CA ILE A 84 -2.28 -11.79 5.95
C ILE A 84 -2.52 -10.28 5.78
N ALA A 85 -3.24 -9.87 4.73
CA ALA A 85 -3.41 -8.47 4.36
C ALA A 85 -4.06 -7.61 5.46
N TYR A 86 -4.97 -8.19 6.24
CA TYR A 86 -5.74 -7.49 7.26
C TYR A 86 -5.48 -8.04 8.67
N LYS A 87 -4.33 -8.69 8.87
CA LYS A 87 -3.94 -9.30 10.15
C LYS A 87 -3.88 -8.26 11.28
N ASP A 88 -3.25 -7.12 10.99
CA ASP A 88 -3.12 -5.98 11.90
C ASP A 88 -3.83 -4.77 11.28
N PRO A 89 -4.32 -3.80 12.09
CA PRO A 89 -4.89 -2.57 11.58
C PRO A 89 -3.91 -1.82 10.67
N ILE A 90 -4.38 -1.44 9.47
CA ILE A 90 -3.58 -0.73 8.49
C ILE A 90 -3.40 0.72 8.95
N LYS A 91 -2.15 1.12 9.22
CA LYS A 91 -1.80 2.46 9.74
C LYS A 91 -1.74 3.54 8.66
N VAL A 92 -1.81 3.16 7.39
CA VAL A 92 -1.80 4.08 6.24
C VAL A 92 -3.01 4.99 6.31
N LYS A 93 -2.82 6.29 6.13
CA LYS A 93 -3.92 7.26 6.11
C LYS A 93 -4.84 6.95 4.95
N SER A 94 -6.15 6.94 5.19
CA SER A 94 -7.08 6.60 4.12
C SER A 94 -8.34 7.45 4.11
N VAL A 95 -8.85 7.68 2.90
CA VAL A 95 -10.18 8.20 2.65
C VAL A 95 -10.96 7.19 1.81
N HIS A 96 -12.19 6.91 2.21
CA HIS A 96 -13.07 5.92 1.60
C HIS A 96 -14.36 6.60 1.13
N PHE A 97 -14.59 6.56 -0.18
CA PHE A 97 -15.84 6.98 -0.81
C PHE A 97 -16.80 5.81 -0.88
N ILE A 98 -17.96 5.95 -0.23
CA ILE A 98 -18.96 4.90 -0.10
C ILE A 98 -20.30 5.38 -0.63
N GLY A 99 -20.81 4.70 -1.66
CA GLY A 99 -22.11 5.00 -2.24
C GLY A 99 -23.26 4.42 -1.42
N GLU A 100 -24.25 5.25 -1.09
CA GLU A 100 -25.42 4.84 -0.31
C GLU A 100 -26.30 3.81 -1.05
N LYS A 101 -26.21 3.78 -2.39
CA LYS A 101 -26.92 2.81 -3.25
C LYS A 101 -25.97 1.78 -3.84
N ASP A 102 -24.72 1.74 -3.40
CA ASP A 102 -23.74 0.79 -3.91
C ASP A 102 -24.02 -0.61 -3.32
N TRP A 103 -23.98 -1.62 -4.18
CA TRP A 103 -24.08 -3.02 -3.76
C TRP A 103 -22.84 -3.46 -2.95
N LEU A 104 -21.73 -2.72 -3.05
CA LEU A 104 -20.54 -2.87 -2.22
C LEU A 104 -20.54 -1.99 -0.97
N LYS A 105 -21.63 -1.26 -0.63
CA LYS A 105 -21.66 -0.37 0.55
C LYS A 105 -21.12 -1.04 1.82
N THR A 106 -21.69 -2.17 2.21
CA THR A 106 -21.26 -2.89 3.42
C THR A 106 -19.83 -3.44 3.29
N PRO A 107 -19.45 -4.12 2.19
CA PRO A 107 -18.04 -4.48 1.96
C PRO A 107 -17.05 -3.31 2.00
N SER A 108 -17.44 -2.11 1.56
CA SER A 108 -16.62 -0.90 1.63
C SER A 108 -16.48 -0.37 3.06
N GLU A 109 -17.54 -0.44 3.86
CA GLU A 109 -17.48 -0.11 5.29
C GLU A 109 -16.58 -1.12 6.04
N GLU A 110 -16.67 -2.40 5.70
CA GLU A 110 -15.78 -3.45 6.23
C GLU A 110 -14.32 -3.21 5.84
N LEU A 111 -14.04 -2.80 4.59
CA LEU A 111 -12.71 -2.42 4.17
C LEU A 111 -12.19 -1.22 4.96
N ALA A 112 -12.99 -0.15 5.06
CA ALA A 112 -12.62 1.06 5.80
C ALA A 112 -12.24 0.72 7.26
N SER A 113 -12.99 -0.16 7.93
CA SER A 113 -12.69 -0.58 9.30
C SER A 113 -11.36 -1.35 9.48
N ALA A 114 -10.70 -1.78 8.40
CA ALA A 114 -9.35 -2.35 8.49
C ALA A 114 -8.26 -1.28 8.66
N PHE A 115 -8.57 -0.01 8.40
CA PHE A 115 -7.65 1.11 8.52
C PHE A 115 -7.80 1.79 9.87
N VAL A 116 -6.71 2.37 10.38
CA VAL A 116 -6.73 3.23 11.56
C VAL A 116 -7.27 4.60 11.17
N ASP A 117 -8.26 5.08 11.92
CA ASP A 117 -8.89 6.41 11.78
C ASP A 117 -9.21 6.83 10.32
N PRO A 118 -9.93 6.00 9.54
CA PRO A 118 -10.24 6.31 8.15
C PRO A 118 -11.23 7.47 8.05
N ILE A 119 -11.04 8.33 7.04
CA ILE A 119 -12.07 9.28 6.63
C ILE A 119 -13.09 8.57 5.73
N ILE A 120 -14.39 8.66 6.06
CA ILE A 120 -15.46 8.11 5.22
C ILE A 120 -16.26 9.27 4.62
N ILE A 121 -16.33 9.33 3.30
CA ILE A 121 -17.13 10.28 2.54
C ILE A 121 -18.28 9.52 1.87
N ARG A 122 -19.50 9.81 2.27
CA ARG A 122 -20.71 9.16 1.73
C ARG A 122 -21.28 9.95 0.58
N HIS A 123 -21.76 9.26 -0.45
CA HIS A 123 -22.42 9.90 -1.60
C HIS A 123 -23.72 9.17 -1.99
N PRO A 124 -24.71 9.84 -2.59
CA PRO A 124 -26.05 9.27 -2.83
C PRO A 124 -26.12 8.30 -4.03
N GLN A 125 -24.99 8.07 -4.71
CA GLN A 125 -24.93 7.30 -5.96
C GLN A 125 -24.65 5.82 -5.67
N GLY A 126 -24.76 4.99 -6.71
CA GLY A 126 -24.41 3.57 -6.65
C GLY A 126 -22.92 3.34 -6.90
N HIS A 127 -22.60 2.24 -7.56
CA HIS A 127 -21.23 1.83 -7.88
C HIS A 127 -20.59 2.73 -8.96
N THR A 128 -20.01 3.84 -8.55
CA THR A 128 -19.43 4.84 -9.47
C THR A 128 -18.40 5.72 -8.77
N VAL A 129 -17.56 6.39 -9.55
CA VAL A 129 -16.70 7.46 -9.05
C VAL A 129 -17.57 8.71 -8.80
N PRO A 130 -17.70 9.18 -7.55
CA PRO A 130 -18.67 10.21 -7.23
C PRO A 130 -18.26 11.57 -7.77
N ARG A 131 -19.25 12.35 -8.22
CA ARG A 131 -19.13 13.81 -8.19
C ARG A 131 -19.33 14.28 -6.75
N LEU A 132 -18.35 15.04 -6.25
CA LEU A 132 -18.34 15.53 -4.88
C LEU A 132 -19.18 16.81 -4.75
N ASP A 133 -19.94 16.90 -3.66
CA ASP A 133 -20.57 18.15 -3.24
C ASP A 133 -19.56 19.04 -2.48
N ASP A 134 -19.94 20.29 -2.21
CA ASP A 134 -19.04 21.26 -1.56
C ASP A 134 -18.53 20.78 -0.20
N ALA A 135 -19.37 20.05 0.55
CA ALA A 135 -19.01 19.49 1.85
C ALA A 135 -17.93 18.40 1.70
N SER A 136 -18.11 17.48 0.76
CA SER A 136 -17.16 16.41 0.46
C SER A 136 -15.85 16.95 -0.11
N VAL A 137 -15.91 17.96 -0.98
CA VAL A 137 -14.73 18.66 -1.51
C VAL A 137 -13.95 19.30 -0.36
N LYS A 138 -14.63 19.99 0.55
CA LYS A 138 -14.00 20.60 1.72
C LYS A 138 -13.30 19.55 2.59
N GLN A 139 -14.01 18.47 2.94
CA GLN A 139 -13.47 17.39 3.76
C GLN A 139 -12.24 16.72 3.11
N LEU A 140 -12.29 16.44 1.80
CA LEU A 140 -11.16 15.89 1.06
C LEU A 140 -9.98 16.87 0.99
N SER A 141 -10.27 18.17 0.82
CA SER A 141 -9.24 19.22 0.75
C SER A 141 -8.51 19.38 2.08
N GLU A 142 -9.24 19.35 3.20
CA GLU A 142 -8.65 19.37 4.55
C GLU A 142 -7.80 18.12 4.79
N TRP A 143 -8.32 16.93 4.48
CA TRP A 143 -7.59 15.67 4.64
C TRP A 143 -6.30 15.62 3.80
N SER A 144 -6.39 16.02 2.52
CA SER A 144 -5.24 16.02 1.61
C SER A 144 -4.19 17.04 2.03
N SER A 145 -4.59 18.22 2.50
CA SER A 145 -3.65 19.23 2.99
C SER A 145 -2.88 18.73 4.21
N ASN A 146 -3.59 18.17 5.20
CA ASN A 146 -2.95 17.57 6.39
C ASN A 146 -2.02 16.41 6.01
N THR A 147 -2.44 15.57 5.06
CA THR A 147 -1.60 14.46 4.58
C THR A 147 -0.32 14.99 3.94
N LEU A 148 -0.41 15.97 3.05
CA LEU A 148 0.76 16.58 2.39
C LEU A 148 1.70 17.31 3.37
N GLU A 149 1.18 17.91 4.43
CA GLU A 149 2.00 18.50 5.49
C GLU A 149 2.80 17.43 6.24
N ASP A 150 2.16 16.33 6.62
CA ASP A 150 2.85 15.23 7.30
C ASP A 150 3.93 14.59 6.41
N LEU A 151 3.69 14.45 5.11
CA LEU A 151 4.69 13.98 4.15
C LEU A 151 5.94 14.87 4.13
N LYS A 152 5.76 16.19 4.13
CA LYS A 152 6.89 17.14 4.15
C LYS A 152 7.67 17.09 5.45
N ASN A 153 6.99 16.85 6.57
CA ASN A 153 7.61 16.75 7.89
C ASN A 153 8.46 15.47 8.03
N GLU A 154 8.05 14.38 7.38
CA GLU A 154 8.83 13.13 7.32
C GLU A 154 10.12 13.31 6.50
N ASP A 155 10.06 13.98 5.35
CA ASP A 155 11.23 14.22 4.49
C ASP A 155 12.22 15.23 5.09
N GLY A 156 11.75 16.14 5.95
CA GLY A 156 12.58 17.14 6.62
C GLY A 156 13.36 16.62 7.83
N ASN A 157 13.11 15.39 8.27
CA ASN A 157 13.69 14.81 9.49
C ASN A 157 14.73 13.72 9.19
N VAL A 158 15.48 13.87 8.10
CA VAL A 158 16.67 13.03 7.84
C VAL A 158 17.69 13.33 8.95
N PRO A 159 18.08 12.34 9.78
CA PRO A 159 19.21 12.53 10.67
C PRO A 159 20.43 12.85 9.82
N GLU A 160 21.08 13.99 10.07
CA GLU A 160 22.40 14.29 9.57
C GLU A 160 23.28 13.06 9.84
N ALA A 161 23.82 12.46 8.78
CA ALA A 161 24.71 11.32 8.91
C ALA A 161 25.83 11.72 9.87
N LEU A 162 26.03 10.92 10.92
CA LEU A 162 27.17 11.07 11.82
C LEU A 162 28.43 10.80 11.01
N ASP A 163 29.03 11.89 10.51
CA ASP A 163 30.39 11.92 10.01
C ASP A 163 31.30 11.82 11.23
N SER A 164 31.65 10.59 11.61
CA SER A 164 32.79 10.33 12.49
C SER A 164 33.81 9.49 11.74
N ASP A 165 34.63 10.22 11.00
CA ASP A 165 35.99 9.84 10.63
C ASP A 165 36.79 9.53 11.89
N GLU A 166 36.96 8.25 12.21
CA GLU A 166 38.11 7.78 12.98
C GLU A 166 38.69 6.57 12.25
N GLY A 167 39.69 6.85 11.41
CA GLY A 167 40.61 5.84 10.93
C GLY A 167 41.43 5.27 12.09
N THR A 168 41.48 3.94 12.17
CA THR A 168 42.57 3.22 12.82
C THR A 168 42.93 2.01 11.97
N ASP A 169 44.18 2.03 11.52
CA ASP A 169 44.89 0.96 10.81
C ASP A 169 44.78 -0.39 11.53
N VAL A 170 44.52 -1.45 10.77
CA VAL A 170 44.85 -2.82 11.20
C VAL A 170 45.73 -3.45 10.13
N GLU A 171 47.01 -3.56 10.49
CA GLU A 171 48.06 -4.24 9.74
C GLU A 171 47.75 -5.73 9.49
N LEU A 172 48.19 -6.17 8.31
CA LEU A 172 48.22 -7.54 7.82
C LEU A 172 49.11 -8.43 8.71
N ALA A 173 48.61 -9.62 9.07
CA ALA A 173 49.44 -10.73 9.50
C ALA A 173 49.14 -11.96 8.63
N GLU A 174 49.97 -12.13 7.60
CA GLU A 174 50.19 -13.42 6.96
C GLU A 174 50.84 -14.38 7.98
N ASN A 175 50.34 -15.61 8.08
CA ASN A 175 51.18 -16.71 8.54
C ASN A 175 50.76 -18.03 7.88
N ASN A 176 51.72 -18.56 7.13
CA ASN A 176 51.75 -19.87 6.51
C ASN A 176 51.60 -21.01 7.52
N MET A 177 50.87 -22.06 7.15
CA MET A 177 51.24 -23.43 7.54
C MET A 177 51.16 -24.39 6.36
N VAL A 178 52.16 -25.26 6.35
CA VAL A 178 52.69 -26.05 5.24
C VAL A 178 52.05 -27.45 5.18
N GLU A 179 52.08 -27.98 3.97
CA GLU A 179 51.83 -29.33 3.44
C GLU A 179 52.04 -30.61 4.28
N GLN A 180 51.25 -31.64 3.86
CA GLN A 180 51.48 -33.11 3.80
C GLN A 180 51.45 -33.91 5.12
N VAL A 181 50.85 -35.12 5.23
CA VAL A 181 51.15 -36.39 4.51
C VAL A 181 49.96 -37.38 4.54
N ALA A 182 49.92 -38.20 3.48
CA ALA A 182 49.16 -39.42 3.12
C ALA A 182 48.58 -40.39 4.18
N ALA A 183 47.46 -41.02 3.81
CA ALA A 183 47.31 -42.48 3.59
C ALA A 183 46.03 -42.78 2.80
#